data_AF-A0A838TDF5-F1
#
_entry.id   AF-A0A838TDF5-F1
#
_cell.length_a   1.000
_cell.length_b   1.000
_cell.length_c   1.000
_cell.angle_alpha   90.00
_cell.angle_beta   90.00
_cell.angle_gamma   90.00
#
_symmetry.space_group_name_H-M   'P 1'
#
loop_
_entity.id
_entity.type
_entity.pdbx_description
1 polymer ?
#
loop_
_entity_poly.entity_id
_entity_poly.type
_entity_poly.pdbx_seq_one_letter_code
_entity_poly.pdbx_strand_id
1 'polypeptide(L)'
;MERSHASLDSFSADAYLNEMGITSVLFPEENTSSGTYVGYGTEYDSVPGPEDTGVDVLAFANFMRSTKAPDRGEITPDVLLGEQLFNQVGCGVCHVASIQTAAPGKKINGNSFAVPAALGNKIIHPYSDFLLHDIGTGDGIPILPQPEYASTAPQIRTAPLWGLHTRNRLMHDGLSFTRRKRSNGTPARRRA
;
A
#
# COMPACT_ATOMS: atom_id res chain seq x y z
N MET A 1 -9.61 -12.95 3.35
CA MET A 1 -9.92 -12.19 2.12
C MET A 1 -9.23 -10.86 2.28
N GLU A 2 -8.17 -10.60 1.52
CA GLU A 2 -7.37 -9.38 1.66
C GLU A 2 -8.23 -8.16 1.30
N ARG A 3 -8.38 -7.23 2.23
CA ARG A 3 -9.22 -6.04 2.07
C ARG A 3 -8.36 -4.89 1.57
N SER A 4 -8.86 -4.13 0.59
CA SER A 4 -8.21 -2.86 0.24
C SER A 4 -8.49 -1.81 1.31
N HIS A 5 -7.44 -1.12 1.76
CA HIS A 5 -7.50 -0.17 2.86
C HIS A 5 -7.34 1.28 2.40
N ALA A 6 -8.22 2.15 2.89
CA ALA A 6 -8.17 3.58 2.59
C ALA A 6 -7.31 4.39 3.59
N SER A 7 -6.84 3.76 4.67
CA SER A 7 -6.07 4.43 5.72
C SER A 7 -5.05 3.48 6.36
N LEU A 8 -4.01 4.06 6.99
CA LEU A 8 -3.07 3.28 7.80
C LEU A 8 -3.75 2.66 9.04
N ASP A 9 -4.82 3.27 9.53
CA ASP A 9 -5.52 2.80 10.73
C ASP A 9 -6.27 1.50 10.41
N SER A 10 -7.03 1.47 9.30
CA SER A 10 -7.72 0.25 8.84
C SER A 10 -6.73 -0.83 8.38
N PHE A 11 -5.64 -0.46 7.72
CA PHE A 11 -4.57 -1.40 7.37
C PHE A 11 -3.93 -2.03 8.62
N SER A 12 -3.64 -1.22 9.64
CA SER A 12 -3.05 -1.69 10.90
C SER A 12 -3.97 -2.68 11.61
N ALA A 13 -5.25 -2.34 11.74
CA ALA A 13 -6.24 -3.17 12.39
C ALA A 13 -6.46 -4.50 11.65
N ASP A 14 -6.46 -4.48 10.32
CA ASP A 14 -6.63 -5.68 9.49
C ASP A 14 -5.40 -6.58 9.56
N ALA A 15 -4.19 -6.01 9.63
CA ALA A 15 -2.97 -6.78 9.86
C ALA A 15 -2.97 -7.42 11.25
N TYR A 16 -3.43 -6.72 12.28
CA TYR A 16 -3.58 -7.28 13.64
C TYR A 16 -4.49 -8.52 13.61
N LEU A 17 -5.65 -8.43 12.97
CA LEU A 17 -6.57 -9.55 12.88
C LEU A 17 -6.02 -10.70 12.02
N ASN A 18 -5.62 -10.42 10.77
CA ASN A 18 -5.32 -11.49 9.81
C ASN A 18 -3.92 -12.10 9.95
N GLU A 19 -2.94 -11.35 10.45
CA GLU A 19 -1.55 -11.82 10.58
C GLU A 19 -1.19 -12.21 12.02
N MET A 20 -1.78 -11.54 13.01
CA MET A 20 -1.43 -11.76 14.43
C MET A 20 -2.55 -12.44 15.23
N GLY A 21 -3.80 -12.45 14.75
CA GLY A 21 -4.95 -12.97 15.51
C GLY A 21 -5.29 -12.08 16.70
N ILE A 22 -5.27 -10.76 16.52
CA ILE A 22 -5.62 -9.77 17.54
C ILE A 22 -6.80 -8.95 17.02
N THR A 23 -7.96 -9.07 17.68
CA THR A 23 -9.13 -8.26 17.38
C THR A 23 -8.96 -6.84 17.93
N SER A 24 -9.67 -5.90 17.32
CA SER A 24 -9.62 -4.48 17.69
C SER A 24 -10.99 -3.82 17.53
N VAL A 25 -11.12 -2.57 17.96
CA VAL A 25 -12.37 -1.80 17.80
C VAL A 25 -12.86 -1.73 16.34
N LEU A 26 -11.94 -1.70 15.35
CA LEU A 26 -12.31 -1.69 13.93
C LEU A 26 -12.69 -3.07 13.39
N PHE A 27 -12.13 -4.14 13.96
CA PHE A 27 -12.40 -5.53 13.60
C PHE A 27 -12.54 -6.36 14.88
N PRO A 28 -13.71 -6.33 15.54
CA PRO A 28 -13.89 -6.92 16.87
C PRO A 28 -14.17 -8.42 16.85
N GLU A 29 -14.41 -8.98 15.66
CA GLU A 29 -14.77 -10.39 15.48
C GLU A 29 -13.58 -11.16 14.92
N GLU A 30 -13.34 -12.33 15.49
CA GLU A 30 -12.31 -13.24 15.03
C GLU A 30 -12.59 -13.80 13.63
N ASN A 31 -11.52 -14.12 12.92
CA ASN A 31 -11.64 -14.85 11.65
C ASN A 31 -12.02 -16.32 11.90
N THR A 32 -12.56 -16.96 10.87
CA THR A 32 -12.67 -18.43 10.89
C THR A 32 -11.36 -19.06 10.43
N SER A 33 -10.99 -20.19 11.03
CA SER A 33 -9.86 -21.00 10.58
C SER A 33 -10.39 -22.22 9.83
N SER A 34 -10.15 -22.28 8.52
CA SER A 34 -10.64 -23.37 7.65
C SER A 34 -12.15 -23.62 7.76
N GLY A 35 -12.94 -22.56 7.97
CA GLY A 35 -14.40 -22.63 8.14
C GLY A 35 -14.86 -22.93 9.57
N THR A 36 -13.95 -23.22 10.50
CA THR A 36 -14.26 -23.35 11.93
C THR A 36 -14.22 -21.97 12.59
N TYR A 37 -15.26 -21.61 13.33
CA TYR A 37 -15.24 -20.43 14.18
C TYR A 37 -14.29 -20.66 15.36
N VAL A 38 -13.32 -19.77 15.53
CA VAL A 38 -12.27 -19.87 16.56
C VAL A 38 -12.28 -18.71 17.57
N GLY A 39 -13.29 -17.84 17.50
CA GLY A 39 -13.43 -16.72 18.44
C GLY A 39 -14.05 -17.12 19.78
N TYR A 40 -14.27 -16.09 20.61
CA TYR A 40 -14.79 -16.24 21.97
C TYR A 40 -16.03 -17.14 22.06
N GLY A 41 -16.06 -17.96 23.13
CA GLY A 41 -17.12 -18.93 23.37
C GLY A 41 -16.84 -20.30 22.76
N THR A 42 -15.63 -20.50 22.24
CA THR A 42 -15.11 -21.80 21.76
C THR A 42 -13.99 -22.30 22.69
N GLU A 43 -13.44 -23.48 22.39
CA GLU A 43 -12.26 -24.00 23.09
C GLU A 43 -10.96 -23.26 22.73
N TYR A 44 -10.97 -22.49 21.62
CA TYR A 44 -9.81 -21.80 21.08
C TYR A 44 -9.61 -20.42 21.71
N ASP A 45 -10.70 -19.79 22.11
CA ASP A 45 -10.69 -18.48 22.75
C ASP A 45 -11.70 -18.43 23.92
N SER A 46 -11.11 -18.27 25.11
CA SER A 46 -11.83 -18.23 26.39
C SER A 46 -11.99 -16.82 26.94
N VAL A 47 -11.43 -15.81 26.28
CA VAL A 47 -11.44 -14.42 26.73
C VAL A 47 -12.23 -13.58 25.73
N PRO A 48 -13.24 -12.82 26.15
CA PRO A 48 -13.98 -12.00 25.20
C PRO A 48 -13.11 -10.84 24.70
N GLY A 49 -13.14 -10.62 23.39
CA GLY A 49 -12.51 -9.46 22.75
C GLY A 49 -13.28 -8.13 22.95
N PRO A 50 -12.79 -7.02 22.35
CA PRO A 50 -11.58 -6.98 21.55
C PRO A 50 -10.30 -7.03 22.40
N GLU A 51 -9.25 -7.72 21.95
CA GLU A 51 -7.96 -7.78 22.67
C GLU A 51 -7.26 -6.41 22.67
N ASP A 52 -7.26 -5.68 21.54
CA ASP A 52 -6.86 -4.29 21.49
C ASP A 52 -8.06 -3.34 21.61
N THR A 53 -8.02 -2.49 22.63
CA THR A 53 -9.02 -1.43 22.84
C THR A 53 -8.86 -0.23 21.89
N GLY A 54 -7.95 -0.34 20.91
CA GLY A 54 -7.69 0.65 19.86
C GLY A 54 -6.45 1.51 20.12
N VAL A 55 -5.69 1.21 21.17
CA VAL A 55 -4.47 1.95 21.53
C VAL A 55 -3.31 1.47 20.67
N ASP A 56 -3.16 0.16 20.52
CA ASP A 56 -1.99 -0.44 19.87
C ASP A 56 -2.08 -0.32 18.35
N VAL A 57 -3.26 -0.57 17.76
CA VAL A 57 -3.53 -0.31 16.34
C VAL A 57 -3.21 1.13 15.97
N LEU A 58 -3.65 2.10 16.79
CA LEU A 58 -3.38 3.52 16.55
C LEU A 58 -1.89 3.85 16.71
N ALA A 59 -1.24 3.29 17.72
CA ALA A 59 0.20 3.45 17.92
C ALA A 59 1.00 2.91 16.72
N PHE A 60 0.62 1.75 16.20
CA PHE A 60 1.24 1.14 15.03
C PHE A 60 1.04 1.99 13.76
N ALA A 61 -0.19 2.46 13.52
CA ALA A 61 -0.48 3.38 12.42
C ALA A 61 0.33 4.69 12.52
N ASN A 62 0.47 5.24 13.72
CA ASN A 62 1.28 6.44 13.97
C ASN A 62 2.78 6.20 13.80
N PHE A 63 3.27 5.03 14.20
CA PHE A 63 4.66 4.62 13.96
C PHE A 63 4.95 4.60 12.46
N MET A 64 4.13 3.90 11.67
CA MET A 64 4.28 3.85 10.20
C MET A 64 4.23 5.24 9.58
N ARG A 65 3.26 6.07 9.98
CA ARG A 65 3.10 7.45 9.51
C ARG A 65 4.30 8.35 9.83
N SER A 66 5.07 8.02 10.85
CA SER A 66 6.25 8.76 11.31
C SER A 66 7.55 8.27 10.66
N THR A 67 7.51 7.24 9.84
CA THR A 67 8.69 6.77 9.11
C THR A 67 9.05 7.69 7.95
N LYS A 68 10.35 7.94 7.77
CA LYS A 68 10.87 8.73 6.65
C LYS A 68 11.17 7.81 5.47
N ALA A 69 10.93 8.28 4.25
CA ALA A 69 11.48 7.64 3.07
C ALA A 69 13.03 7.62 3.13
N PRO A 70 13.68 6.57 2.59
CA PRO A 70 15.14 6.56 2.45
C PRO A 70 15.64 7.77 1.67
N ASP A 71 16.80 8.29 2.05
CA ASP A 71 17.43 9.39 1.33
C ASP A 71 17.85 8.94 -0.08
N ARG A 72 17.81 9.88 -1.04
CA ARG A 72 18.34 9.64 -2.38
C ARG A 72 19.87 9.52 -2.28
N GLY A 73 20.44 8.56 -2.98
CA GLY A 73 21.89 8.43 -3.11
C GLY A 73 22.53 9.59 -3.88
N GLU A 74 23.85 9.53 -4.02
CA GLU A 74 24.64 10.52 -4.77
C GLU A 74 24.16 10.65 -6.22
N ILE A 75 24.15 11.88 -6.74
CA ILE A 75 23.77 12.17 -8.12
C ILE A 75 25.02 12.17 -8.99
N THR A 76 25.24 11.04 -9.66
CA THR A 76 26.34 10.86 -10.62
C THR A 76 25.84 11.04 -12.06
N PRO A 77 26.74 11.17 -13.05
CA PRO A 77 26.35 11.18 -14.46
C PRO A 77 25.49 9.98 -14.88
N ASP A 78 25.76 8.79 -14.33
CA ASP A 78 24.97 7.57 -14.60
C ASP A 78 23.54 7.68 -14.05
N VAL A 79 23.35 8.33 -12.90
CA VAL A 79 22.01 8.58 -12.34
C VAL A 79 21.22 9.50 -13.26
N LEU A 80 21.84 10.54 -13.79
CA LEU A 80 21.21 11.48 -14.73
C LEU A 80 20.85 10.81 -16.05
N LEU A 81 21.77 10.00 -16.60
CA LEU A 81 21.51 9.21 -17.79
C LEU A 81 20.37 8.19 -17.57
N GLY A 82 20.37 7.51 -16.42
CA GLY A 82 19.33 6.59 -16.02
C GLY A 82 17.96 7.27 -15.91
N GLU A 83 17.89 8.48 -15.36
CA GLU A 83 16.66 9.28 -15.28
C GLU A 83 16.14 9.69 -16.67
N GLN A 84 17.03 10.06 -17.60
CA GLN A 84 16.65 10.33 -18.99
C GLN A 84 16.07 9.09 -19.66
N LEU A 85 16.76 7.94 -19.55
CA LEU A 85 16.30 6.66 -20.11
C LEU A 85 14.97 6.23 -19.49
N PHE A 86 14.80 6.40 -18.17
CA PHE A 86 13.57 6.06 -17.46
C PHE A 86 12.36 6.79 -18.04
N ASN A 87 12.52 8.07 -18.34
CA ASN A 87 11.46 8.88 -18.96
C ASN A 87 11.26 8.52 -20.43
N GLN A 88 12.34 8.31 -21.19
CA GLN A 88 12.30 7.97 -22.62
C GLN A 88 11.60 6.63 -22.88
N VAL A 89 11.82 5.63 -22.02
CA VAL A 89 11.17 4.31 -22.10
C VAL A 89 9.69 4.38 -21.65
N GLY A 90 9.27 5.47 -21.02
CA GLY A 90 7.90 5.67 -20.56
C GLY A 90 7.62 5.17 -19.14
N CYS A 91 8.64 4.80 -18.36
CA CYS A 91 8.45 4.39 -16.96
C CYS A 91 7.81 5.52 -16.14
N GLY A 92 8.19 6.77 -16.43
CA GLY A 92 7.65 7.97 -15.80
C GLY A 92 6.15 8.22 -16.05
N VAL A 93 5.50 7.45 -16.94
CA VAL A 93 4.06 7.51 -17.14
C VAL A 93 3.30 7.04 -15.90
N CYS A 94 3.75 6.02 -15.18
CA CYS A 94 3.10 5.59 -13.92
C CYS A 94 3.99 5.90 -12.71
N HIS A 95 5.32 5.84 -12.88
CA HIS A 95 6.28 6.12 -11.84
C HIS A 95 6.68 7.60 -11.81
N VAL A 96 5.71 8.48 -11.55
CA VAL A 96 5.92 9.94 -11.56
C VAL A 96 6.94 10.38 -10.51
N ALA A 97 7.92 11.18 -10.92
CA ALA A 97 9.10 11.48 -10.12
C ALA A 97 8.81 12.28 -8.84
N SER A 98 7.73 13.07 -8.81
CA SER A 98 7.41 13.90 -7.66
C SER A 98 5.91 14.07 -7.45
N ILE A 99 5.52 14.19 -6.18
CA ILE A 99 4.17 14.51 -5.74
C ILE A 99 4.27 15.60 -4.68
N GLN A 100 3.40 16.61 -4.75
CA GLN A 100 3.19 17.54 -3.66
C GLN A 100 2.08 17.03 -2.76
N THR A 101 2.37 16.83 -1.48
CA THR A 101 1.34 16.43 -0.50
C THR A 101 0.35 17.56 -0.26
N ALA A 102 -0.87 17.19 0.14
CA ALA A 102 -1.92 18.16 0.46
C ALA A 102 -1.49 19.17 1.53
N ALA A 103 -2.14 20.34 1.54
CA ALA A 103 -1.83 21.38 2.51
C ALA A 103 -2.07 20.92 3.96
N PRO A 104 -1.27 21.41 4.93
CA PRO A 104 -1.55 21.23 6.35
C PRO A 104 -3.00 21.62 6.68
N GLY A 105 -3.66 20.85 7.54
CA GLY A 105 -5.06 21.05 7.93
C GLY A 105 -6.08 20.59 6.89
N LYS A 106 -5.69 20.24 5.66
CA LYS A 106 -6.61 19.67 4.66
C LYS A 106 -7.23 18.39 5.23
N LYS A 107 -8.56 18.35 5.21
CA LYS A 107 -9.35 17.19 5.58
C LYS A 107 -9.40 16.20 4.41
N ILE A 108 -9.06 14.94 4.69
CA ILE A 108 -9.07 13.80 3.74
C ILE A 108 -9.82 12.62 4.37
N ASN A 109 -10.05 11.56 3.59
CA ASN A 109 -10.74 10.33 4.02
C ASN A 109 -12.10 10.61 4.68
N GLY A 110 -13.00 11.32 3.99
CA GLY A 110 -14.32 11.67 4.53
C GLY A 110 -14.27 12.61 5.75
N ASN A 111 -13.25 13.48 5.82
CA ASN A 111 -12.97 14.39 6.93
C ASN A 111 -12.47 13.75 8.23
N SER A 112 -12.22 12.44 8.24
CA SER A 112 -11.69 11.72 9.41
C SER A 112 -10.24 12.10 9.75
N PHE A 113 -9.46 12.56 8.76
CA PHE A 113 -8.04 12.89 8.97
C PHE A 113 -7.73 14.31 8.49
N ALA A 114 -7.04 15.07 9.34
CA ALA A 114 -6.45 16.37 8.96
C ALA A 114 -4.94 16.18 8.73
N VAL A 115 -4.46 16.60 7.57
CA VAL A 115 -3.03 16.49 7.25
C VAL A 115 -2.18 17.29 8.24
N PRO A 116 -1.26 16.67 9.00
CA PRO A 116 -0.44 17.40 9.97
C PRO A 116 0.61 18.27 9.26
N ALA A 117 1.08 19.33 9.93
CA ALA A 117 2.10 20.22 9.38
C ALA A 117 3.40 19.50 8.97
N ALA A 118 3.74 18.41 9.67
CA ALA A 118 4.89 17.58 9.34
C ALA A 118 4.76 16.89 7.96
N LEU A 119 3.55 16.59 7.51
CA LEU A 119 3.27 15.88 6.25
C LEU A 119 2.74 16.78 5.15
N GLY A 120 2.23 17.98 5.46
CA GLY A 120 1.61 18.85 4.48
C GLY A 120 2.59 19.72 3.69
N ASN A 121 2.21 20.06 2.45
CA ASN A 121 3.01 20.86 1.50
C ASN A 121 4.45 20.35 1.30
N LYS A 122 4.65 19.04 1.32
CA LYS A 122 5.94 18.40 1.07
C LYS A 122 6.02 17.97 -0.37
N ILE A 123 7.13 18.28 -1.03
CA ILE A 123 7.50 17.61 -2.28
C ILE A 123 8.18 16.30 -1.88
N ILE A 124 7.58 15.20 -2.28
CA ILE A 124 8.13 13.85 -2.11
C ILE A 124 8.48 13.28 -3.48
N HIS A 125 9.44 12.35 -3.51
CA HIS A 125 9.93 11.73 -4.75
C HIS A 125 9.66 10.22 -4.82
N PRO A 126 8.40 9.76 -4.78
CA PRO A 126 8.07 8.34 -4.66
C PRO A 126 8.35 7.54 -5.92
N TYR A 127 8.48 8.20 -7.09
CA TYR A 127 8.47 7.53 -8.39
C TYR A 127 7.26 6.60 -8.50
N SER A 128 6.07 7.13 -8.22
CA SER A 128 4.78 6.42 -8.27
C SER A 128 3.66 7.44 -8.24
N ASP A 129 2.62 7.18 -9.02
CA ASP A 129 1.36 7.94 -9.01
C ASP A 129 0.37 7.43 -7.96
N PHE A 130 0.68 6.32 -7.28
CA PHE A 130 -0.19 5.61 -6.34
C PHE A 130 -1.55 5.17 -6.91
N LEU A 131 -1.72 5.19 -8.24
CA LEU A 131 -2.94 4.76 -8.90
C LEU A 131 -2.90 3.26 -9.19
N LEU A 132 -4.06 2.69 -9.50
CA LEU A 132 -4.21 1.31 -9.96
C LEU A 132 -3.97 1.21 -11.46
N HIS A 133 -3.15 0.25 -11.89
CA HIS A 133 -2.89 -0.01 -13.30
C HIS A 133 -2.91 -1.51 -13.60
N ASP A 134 -3.51 -1.87 -14.73
CA ASP A 134 -3.37 -3.21 -15.29
C ASP A 134 -2.07 -3.29 -16.10
N ILE A 135 -1.14 -4.07 -15.56
CA ILE A 135 0.14 -4.39 -16.18
C ILE A 135 0.23 -5.87 -16.59
N GLY A 136 -0.89 -6.59 -16.59
CA GLY A 136 -0.98 -8.02 -16.91
C GLY A 136 -0.57 -8.95 -15.77
N THR A 137 -0.45 -8.43 -14.54
CA THR A 137 -0.11 -9.19 -13.33
C THR A 137 -1.06 -8.85 -12.20
N GLY A 138 -2.36 -8.67 -12.44
CA GLY A 138 -3.33 -8.53 -11.35
C GLY A 138 -3.45 -9.80 -10.52
N ASP A 139 -4.00 -9.68 -9.31
CA ASP A 139 -4.35 -10.80 -8.43
C ASP A 139 -5.80 -11.29 -8.63
N GLY A 140 -6.59 -10.57 -9.42
CA GLY A 140 -8.00 -10.88 -9.67
C GLY A 140 -8.93 -10.41 -8.55
N ILE A 141 -8.44 -9.62 -7.59
CA ILE A 141 -9.20 -9.16 -6.44
C ILE A 141 -9.59 -7.69 -6.67
N PRO A 142 -10.88 -7.37 -6.82
CA PRO A 142 -11.31 -5.98 -6.97
C PRO A 142 -11.08 -5.21 -5.66
N ILE A 143 -10.86 -3.90 -5.77
CA ILE A 143 -10.65 -3.00 -4.62
C ILE A 143 -11.77 -3.11 -3.59
N LEU A 144 -13.01 -3.33 -4.03
CA LEU A 144 -14.14 -3.61 -3.16
C LEU A 144 -15.04 -4.69 -3.79
N PRO A 145 -15.78 -5.46 -2.98
CA PRO A 145 -16.57 -6.59 -3.45
C PRO A 145 -17.94 -6.17 -4.03
N GLN A 146 -17.99 -5.05 -4.77
CA GLN A 146 -19.20 -4.62 -5.47
C GLN A 146 -19.00 -4.63 -6.99
N PRO A 147 -20.06 -4.91 -7.78
CA PRO A 147 -19.97 -5.04 -9.24
C PRO A 147 -19.34 -3.83 -9.95
N GLU A 148 -19.56 -2.61 -9.44
CA GLU A 148 -19.00 -1.38 -9.98
C GLU A 148 -17.46 -1.34 -9.92
N TYR A 149 -16.86 -2.07 -8.99
CA TYR A 149 -15.41 -2.16 -8.80
C TYR A 149 -14.78 -3.38 -9.47
N ALA A 150 -15.56 -4.25 -10.12
CA ALA A 150 -15.06 -5.47 -10.75
C ALA A 150 -13.95 -5.20 -11.78
N SER A 151 -13.97 -4.04 -12.45
CA SER A 151 -12.95 -3.62 -13.41
C SER A 151 -11.55 -3.39 -12.82
N THR A 152 -11.44 -3.29 -11.49
CA THR A 152 -10.16 -3.10 -10.78
C THR A 152 -9.45 -4.40 -10.48
N ALA A 153 -10.10 -5.56 -10.62
CA ALA A 153 -9.53 -6.88 -10.33
C ALA A 153 -8.18 -7.19 -11.03
N PRO A 154 -7.91 -6.78 -12.28
CA PRO A 154 -6.61 -7.02 -12.90
C PRO A 154 -5.57 -5.93 -12.57
N GLN A 155 -5.94 -4.92 -11.78
CA GLN A 155 -5.12 -3.73 -11.57
C GLN A 155 -4.38 -3.79 -10.23
N ILE A 156 -3.14 -3.32 -10.21
CA ILE A 156 -2.33 -3.24 -9.00
C ILE A 156 -1.86 -1.80 -8.82
N ARG A 157 -1.79 -1.35 -7.57
CA ARG A 157 -1.26 -0.03 -7.23
C ARG A 157 0.19 0.08 -7.66
N THR A 158 0.55 1.16 -8.37
CA THR A 158 1.95 1.45 -8.72
C THR A 158 2.80 1.54 -7.45
N ALA A 159 3.71 0.59 -7.25
CA ALA A 159 4.59 0.60 -6.09
C ALA A 159 5.58 1.78 -6.16
N PRO A 160 5.79 2.55 -5.06
CA PRO A 160 6.84 3.55 -5.02
C PRO A 160 8.23 2.89 -5.17
N LEU A 161 9.12 3.52 -5.93
CA LEU A 161 10.47 2.97 -6.18
C LEU A 161 11.49 3.35 -5.09
N TRP A 162 11.04 3.95 -3.99
CA TRP A 162 11.85 4.13 -2.79
C TRP A 162 12.45 2.80 -2.33
N GLY A 163 13.77 2.80 -2.13
CA GLY A 163 14.50 1.61 -1.70
C GLY A 163 14.49 0.45 -2.70
N LEU A 164 14.10 0.64 -3.96
CA LEU A 164 14.10 -0.45 -4.95
C LEU A 164 15.46 -1.17 -5.03
N HIS A 165 16.55 -0.43 -4.83
CA HIS A 165 17.90 -0.97 -4.91
C HIS A 165 18.24 -2.00 -3.81
N THR A 166 17.50 -2.03 -2.69
CA THR A 166 17.70 -3.00 -1.60
C THR A 166 16.76 -4.21 -1.70
N ARG A 167 15.77 -4.19 -2.61
CA ARG A 167 14.81 -5.29 -2.80
C ARG A 167 15.34 -6.33 -3.79
N ASN A 168 15.13 -7.60 -3.43
CA ASN A 168 15.50 -8.79 -4.23
C ASN A 168 14.27 -9.59 -4.72
N ARG A 169 13.08 -9.29 -4.22
CA ARG A 169 11.79 -9.78 -4.72
C ARG A 169 10.97 -8.59 -5.20
N LEU A 170 10.43 -8.70 -6.40
CA LEU A 170 9.73 -7.63 -7.11
C LEU A 170 8.32 -8.11 -7.50
N MET A 171 7.50 -7.16 -7.91
CA MET A 171 6.06 -7.33 -8.19
C MET A 171 5.27 -7.70 -6.93
N HIS A 172 3.95 -7.74 -7.04
CA HIS A 172 3.09 -8.05 -5.89
C HIS A 172 3.23 -9.52 -5.45
N ASP A 173 3.49 -10.42 -6.41
CA ASP A 173 3.62 -11.86 -6.16
C ASP A 173 4.98 -12.28 -5.59
N GLY A 174 5.97 -11.39 -5.60
CA GLY A 174 7.33 -11.67 -5.15
C GLY A 174 8.08 -12.73 -5.97
N LEU A 175 7.60 -13.06 -7.18
CA LEU A 175 8.16 -14.10 -8.06
C LEU A 175 9.22 -13.55 -9.03
N SER A 176 9.41 -12.23 -9.06
CA SER A 176 10.42 -11.59 -9.89
C SER A 176 11.69 -11.29 -9.10
N PHE A 177 12.81 -11.92 -9.50
CA PHE A 177 14.08 -11.84 -8.77
C PHE A 177 15.15 -10.94 -9.42
N THR A 178 14.89 -10.45 -10.64
CA THR A 178 15.84 -9.60 -11.37
C THR A 178 15.17 -8.37 -11.94
N ARG A 179 15.90 -7.26 -11.98
CA ARG A 179 15.41 -5.97 -12.49
C ARG A 179 15.40 -5.88 -14.03
N ARG A 180 16.06 -6.80 -14.73
CA ARG A 180 16.16 -6.80 -16.21
C ARG A 180 14.94 -7.33 -16.94
N LYS A 181 14.12 -8.17 -16.31
CA LYS A 181 13.21 -9.08 -17.04
C LYS A 181 11.94 -8.43 -17.64
N ARG A 182 11.75 -7.10 -17.54
CA ARG A 182 10.45 -6.48 -17.86
C ARG A 182 10.46 -5.19 -18.69
N SER A 183 11.58 -4.83 -19.33
CA SER A 183 11.62 -3.70 -20.27
C SER A 183 10.93 -3.96 -21.63
N ASN A 184 10.42 -5.18 -21.87
CA ASN A 184 9.81 -5.60 -23.15
C ASN A 184 8.28 -5.80 -23.10
N GLY A 185 7.59 -5.23 -22.11
CA GLY A 185 6.13 -5.38 -21.95
C GLY A 185 5.32 -4.29 -22.68
N THR A 186 4.16 -4.66 -23.21
CA THR A 186 3.15 -3.79 -23.83
C THR A 186 2.81 -2.59 -22.92
N PRO A 187 2.58 -1.37 -23.47
CA PRO A 187 2.31 -0.18 -22.66
C PRO A 187 1.12 -0.37 -21.71
N ALA A 188 1.28 0.04 -20.46
CA ALA A 188 0.19 0.08 -19.48
C ALA A 188 -0.93 1.00 -20.00
N ARG A 189 -2.17 0.50 -20.02
CA ARG A 189 -3.32 1.29 -20.42
C ARG A 189 -3.79 2.14 -19.24
N ARG A 190 -3.53 3.45 -19.29
CA ARG A 190 -4.19 4.42 -18.39
C ARG A 190 -5.69 4.42 -18.66
N ARG A 191 -6.51 4.13 -17.65
CA ARG A 191 -7.95 4.41 -17.67
C ARG A 191 -8.23 5.39 -16.53
N ALA A 192 -8.88 6.49 -16.88
CA ALA A 192 -9.30 7.54 -15.96
C ALA A 192 -10.46 7.09 -15.09
#